data_AF-A0A7J5TSU4-F1
#
_entry.id   AF-A0A7J5TSU4-F1
#
_cell.length_a   1.000
_cell.length_b   1.000
_cell.length_c   1.000
_cell.angle_alpha   90.00
_cell.angle_beta   90.00
_cell.angle_gamma   90.00
#
_symmetry.space_group_name_H-M   'P 1'
#
loop_
_entity.id
_entity.type
_entity.pdbx_description
1 polymer ?
#
loop_
_entity_poly.entity_id
_entity_poly.type
_entity_poly.pdbx_seq_one_letter_code
_entity_poly.pdbx_strand_id
1 'polypeptide(L)' 'MYSSPDLPVYGCYVVGSLWQFMTLEDRQYAISPGYSATSDDLLDIFRILKVLKQIVAERVG' A
#
# COMPACT_ATOMS: atom_id res chain seq x y z
N MET A 1 -2.20 22.36 20.85
CA MET A 1 -2.80 21.12 20.31
C MET A 1 -1.84 20.67 19.23
N TYR A 2 -0.96 19.72 19.52
CA TYR A 2 -0.04 19.19 18.51
C TYR A 2 -0.86 18.28 17.61
N SER A 3 -1.05 18.68 16.35
CA SER A 3 -1.59 17.80 15.32
C SER A 3 -0.77 16.52 15.34
N SER A 4 -1.44 15.37 15.41
CA SER A 4 -0.79 14.07 15.19
C SER A 4 0.06 14.17 13.93
N PRO A 5 1.28 13.60 13.89
CA PRO A 5 2.08 13.62 12.67
C PRO A 5 1.22 13.13 11.49
N ASP A 6 1.24 13.85 10.38
CA ASP A 6 0.52 13.50 9.15
C ASP A 6 1.13 12.22 8.58
N LEU A 7 0.77 11.08 9.16
CA LEU A 7 1.28 9.78 8.74
C LEU A 7 0.70 9.43 7.38
N PRO A 8 1.51 8.91 6.44
CA PRO A 8 1.03 8.56 5.12
C PRO A 8 -0.05 7.48 5.20
N VAL A 9 -1.09 7.59 4.38
CA VAL A 9 -2.15 6.59 4.24
C VAL A 9 -1.76 5.61 3.13
N TYR A 10 -1.71 4.32 3.45
CA TYR A 10 -1.40 3.26 2.50
C TYR A 10 -2.67 2.58 2.00
N GLY A 11 -2.69 2.22 0.73
CA GLY A 11 -3.83 1.55 0.11
C GLY A 11 -3.43 0.58 -1.00
N CYS A 12 -4.38 -0.25 -1.40
CA CYS A 12 -4.25 -1.17 -2.52
C CYS A 12 -5.61 -1.32 -3.20
N TYR A 13 -5.62 -1.41 -4.53
CA TYR A 13 -6.82 -1.74 -5.30
C TYR A 13 -6.47 -2.70 -6.44
N VAL A 14 -7.50 -3.37 -6.96
CA VAL A 14 -7.37 -4.36 -8.02
C VAL A 14 -8.32 -4.01 -9.16
N VAL A 15 -7.78 -3.89 -10.38
CA VAL A 15 -8.56 -3.70 -11.61
C VAL A 15 -8.26 -4.85 -12.55
N GLY A 16 -9.25 -5.72 -12.78
CA GLY A 16 -9.03 -6.98 -13.47
C GLY A 16 -8.03 -7.85 -12.71
N SER A 17 -6.91 -8.21 -13.34
CA SER A 17 -5.82 -8.97 -12.71
C SER A 17 -4.67 -8.10 -12.18
N LEU A 18 -4.74 -6.78 -12.36
CA LEU A 18 -3.69 -5.85 -11.97
C LEU A 18 -3.90 -5.34 -10.55
N TRP A 19 -2.90 -5.56 -9.71
CA TRP A 19 -2.80 -5.06 -8.35
C TRP A 19 -1.97 -3.78 -8.36
N GLN A 20 -2.51 -2.71 -7.77
CA GLN A 20 -1.82 -1.43 -7.65
C GLN A 20 -1.81 -0.99 -6.20
N PHE A 21 -0.66 -0.49 -5.76
CA PHE A 21 -0.43 -0.01 -4.41
C PHE A 21 -0.27 1.49 -4.42
N MET A 22 -0.78 2.14 -3.38
CA MET A 22 -0.77 3.59 -3.28
C MET A 22 -0.34 4.06 -1.89
N THR A 23 0.30 5.23 -1.88
CA THR A 23 0.58 6.01 -0.69
C THR A 23 0.01 7.41 -0.91
N LEU A 24 -0.78 7.89 0.04
CA LEU A 24 -1.20 9.29 0.15
C LEU A 24 -0.40 9.92 1.28
N GLU A 25 0.45 10.88 0.94
CA GLU A 25 1.19 11.69 1.89
C GLU A 25 0.81 13.15 1.65
N ASP A 26 0.37 13.83 2.70
CA ASP A 26 -0.28 15.14 2.66
C ASP A 26 -1.49 15.18 1.69
N ARG A 27 -1.23 15.51 0.43
CA ARG A 27 -2.21 15.64 -0.67
C ARG A 27 -1.66 15.09 -1.98
N GLN A 28 -0.60 14.30 -1.93
CA GLN A 28 0.05 13.71 -3.09
C GLN A 28 -0.08 12.21 -3.07
N TYR A 29 -0.51 11.67 -4.21
CA TYR A 29 -0.55 10.22 -4.42
C TYR A 29 0.71 9.77 -5.15
N ALA A 30 1.34 8.73 -4.61
CA ALA A 30 2.24 7.87 -5.36
C ALA A 30 1.50 6.55 -5.61
N ILE A 31 1.49 6.10 -6.87
CA ILE A 31 0.84 4.85 -7.28
C ILE A 31 1.88 3.99 -8.00
N SER A 32 1.99 2.72 -7.62
CA SER A 32 2.87 1.77 -8.27
C SER A 32 2.38 1.42 -9.69
N PRO A 33 3.25 0.84 -10.53
CA PRO A 33 2.81 0.05 -11.67
C PRO A 33 1.84 -1.07 -11.23
N GLY A 34 1.09 -1.62 -12.19
CA GLY A 34 0.24 -2.78 -11.97
C GLY A 34 1.05 -4.06 -11.92
N TYR A 35 0.81 -4.87 -10.89
CA TYR A 35 1.40 -6.19 -10.71
C TYR A 35 0.37 -7.28 -11.04
N SER A 36 0.78 -8.37 -11.69
CA SER A 36 -0.12 -9.51 -11.95
C SER A 36 0.10 -10.65 -10.96
N ALA A 37 -0.97 -11.08 -10.29
CA ALA A 37 -0.89 -12.25 -9.38
C ALA A 37 -0.70 -13.59 -10.13
N THR A 38 -0.77 -13.59 -11.46
CA THR A 38 -0.57 -14.78 -12.30
C THR A 38 0.80 -14.79 -13.01
N SER A 39 1.67 -13.83 -12.71
CA SER A 39 3.04 -13.73 -13.23
C SER A 39 4.07 -13.90 -12.11
N ASP A 40 5.33 -13.60 -12.42
CA ASP A 40 6.42 -13.54 -11.45
C ASP A 40 6.24 -12.42 -10.41
N ASP A 41 5.30 -11.47 -10.62
CA ASP A 41 5.01 -10.38 -9.69
C ASP A 41 4.32 -10.84 -8.40
N LEU A 42 3.83 -12.09 -8.34
CA LEU A 42 3.13 -12.65 -7.19
C LEU A 42 3.93 -12.50 -5.89
N LEU A 43 5.25 -12.70 -5.96
CA LEU A 43 6.13 -12.56 -4.80
C LEU A 43 6.23 -11.11 -4.33
N ASP A 44 6.20 -10.14 -5.24
CA ASP A 44 6.24 -8.73 -4.90
C ASP A 44 4.91 -8.26 -4.30
N ILE A 45 3.77 -8.69 -4.87
CA ILE A 45 2.45 -8.47 -4.28
C ILE A 45 2.43 -8.99 -2.84
N PHE A 46 2.87 -10.23 -2.62
CA PHE A 46 2.87 -10.84 -1.30
C PHE A 46 3.78 -10.09 -0.31
N ARG A 47 4.98 -9.66 -0.73
CA ARG A 47 5.90 -8.87 0.09
C ARG A 47 5.29 -7.53 0.49
N ILE A 48 4.70 -6.81 -0.46
CA ILE A 48 4.07 -5.50 -0.21
C ILE A 48 2.92 -5.64 0.78
N LEU A 49 2.04 -6.64 0.59
CA LEU A 49 0.93 -6.91 1.51
C LEU A 49 1.41 -7.25 2.93
N LYS A 50 2.50 -8.01 3.06
CA LYS A 50 3.08 -8.37 4.36
C LYS A 50 3.59 -7.14 5.11
N VAL A 51 4.24 -6.21 4.42
CA VAL A 51 4.72 -4.95 5.01
C VAL A 51 3.55 -4.04 5.35
N LEU A 52 2.56 -3.88 4.45
CA LEU A 52 1.36 -3.09 4.74
C LEU A 52 0.64 -3.59 6.00
N LYS A 53 0.52 -4.90 6.17
CA LYS A 53 -0.07 -5.49 7.38
C LYS A 53 0.69 -5.07 8.65
N GLN A 54 2.01 -5.07 8.62
CA GLN A 54 2.83 -4.65 9.76
C GLN A 54 2.59 -3.18 10.10
N ILE A 55 2.62 -2.30 9.09
CA ILE A 55 2.35 -0.87 9.27
C ILE A 55 0.96 -0.61 9.86
N VAL A 56 -0.07 -1.30 9.38
CA VAL A 56 -1.44 -1.15 9.91
C VAL A 56 -1.52 -1.66 11.34
N ALA A 57 -0.90 -2.81 11.65
CA ALA A 57 -0.88 -3.34 13.00
C ALA A 57 -0.21 -2.41 14.00
N GLU A 58 0.91 -1.78 13.63
CA GLU A 58 1.63 -0.78 14.43
C GLU A 58 0.82 0.50 14.69
N ARG A 59 -0.18 0.80 13.85
CA ARG A 59 -1.04 1.99 13.99
C ARG A 59 -2.34 1.74 14.75
N VAL A 60 -2.77 0.48 14.86
CA VAL A 60 -4.02 0.08 15.52
C VAL A 60 -3.76 -0.42 16.96
N GLY A 61 -2.55 -0.90 17.25
CA GLY A 61 -2.10 -1.29 18.60
C GLY A 61 -1.59 -0.11 19.42
#